data_AF-A0A381TBS8-F1
#
_entry.id   AF-A0A381TBS8-F1
#
_cell.length_a   1.000
_cell.length_b   1.000
_cell.length_c   1.000
_cell.angle_alpha   90.00
_cell.angle_beta   90.00
_cell.angle_gamma   90.00
#
_symmetry.space_group_name_H-M   'P 1'
#
loop_
_entity.id
_entity.type
_entity.pdbx_description
1 polymer ?
#
loop_
_entity_poly.entity_id
_entity_poly.type
_entity_poly.pdbx_seq_one_letter_code
_entity_poly.pdbx_strand_id
1 'polypeptide(L)'
;MDLYYDPVIDEHVSTPLALFPPVWYLAPQRTDMAKSAWEMAATLTGLFGDGDLVGLDDPNLASLLAMQTGDFTDGEAKTRIWEYLDETHEPQWDNDLGEFTFGFGLGEPHPRGQLNARAMAGWVCTPGAWSRIFNDPNLGKFDGPTVSGLDFPRVAMSEAWWDGAVLHLAAHAQNSSVTNTQTSVHVEGLPSDDGWGLVQPTGGTTPIAVSAGASQLELVVDGGHYELRQL
;
A
#
# COMPACT_ATOMS: atom_id res chain seq x y z
N MET A 1 -32.49 -0.29 6.45
CA MET A 1 -31.65 0.90 6.17
C MET A 1 -31.38 0.89 4.69
N ASP A 2 -31.43 2.06 4.05
CA ASP A 2 -31.19 2.16 2.62
C ASP A 2 -29.72 2.46 2.37
N LEU A 3 -29.12 1.70 1.46
CA LEU A 3 -27.83 2.02 0.88
C LEU A 3 -27.94 3.28 0.01
N TYR A 4 -29.04 3.38 -0.74
CA TYR A 4 -29.33 4.48 -1.64
C TYR A 4 -30.84 4.71 -1.71
N TYR A 5 -31.23 5.96 -1.85
CA TYR A 5 -32.61 6.39 -2.09
C TYR A 5 -32.62 7.37 -3.26
N ASP A 6 -33.38 7.06 -4.31
CA ASP A 6 -33.65 7.98 -5.41
C ASP A 6 -34.98 8.71 -5.16
N PRO A 7 -34.96 10.00 -4.80
CA PRO A 7 -36.18 10.76 -4.54
C PRO A 7 -36.97 11.14 -5.80
N VAL A 8 -36.39 11.02 -7.00
CA VAL A 8 -37.07 11.36 -8.26
C VAL A 8 -38.06 10.27 -8.64
N ILE A 9 -37.69 9.01 -8.38
CA ILE A 9 -38.52 7.84 -8.70
C ILE A 9 -39.02 7.09 -7.45
N ASP A 10 -38.74 7.59 -6.25
CA ASP A 10 -39.14 7.00 -4.96
C ASP A 10 -38.62 5.56 -4.78
N GLU A 11 -37.35 5.34 -5.15
CA GLU A 11 -36.74 4.00 -5.12
C GLU A 11 -35.76 3.86 -3.95
N HIS A 12 -36.02 2.85 -3.10
CA HIS A 12 -35.18 2.51 -1.95
C HIS A 12 -34.37 1.25 -2.25
N VAL A 13 -33.04 1.39 -2.26
CA VAL A 13 -32.11 0.25 -2.30
C VAL A 13 -31.80 -0.16 -0.86
N SER A 14 -32.67 -0.97 -0.27
CA SER A 14 -32.54 -1.43 1.12
C SER A 14 -31.63 -2.66 1.25
N THR A 15 -30.72 -2.65 2.23
CA THR A 15 -29.89 -3.82 2.57
C THR A 15 -29.49 -3.78 4.05
N PRO A 16 -29.37 -4.94 4.74
CA PRO A 16 -28.78 -4.99 6.07
C PRO A 16 -27.32 -4.50 6.09
N LEU A 17 -26.64 -4.51 4.95
CA LEU A 17 -25.25 -4.08 4.78
C LEU A 17 -25.11 -2.62 4.32
N ALA A 18 -26.14 -1.78 4.46
CA ALA A 18 -26.10 -0.40 3.95
C ALA A 18 -24.95 0.45 4.51
N LEU A 19 -24.49 0.17 5.75
CA LEU A 19 -23.34 0.85 6.35
C LEU A 19 -21.98 0.26 5.96
N PHE A 20 -21.94 -0.89 5.29
CA PHE A 20 -20.68 -1.55 4.94
C PHE A 20 -19.91 -0.82 3.81
N PRO A 21 -20.53 -0.42 2.68
CA PRO A 21 -19.83 0.36 1.64
C PRO A 21 -19.15 1.65 2.13
N PRO A 22 -19.77 2.47 3.00
CA PRO A 22 -19.13 3.70 3.48
C PRO A 22 -18.09 3.52 4.59
N VAL A 23 -17.82 2.30 5.10
CA VAL A 23 -16.88 2.07 6.21
C VAL A 23 -15.54 2.76 6.01
N TRP A 24 -14.96 2.69 4.81
CA TRP A 24 -13.68 3.33 4.50
C TRP A 24 -13.71 4.84 4.73
N TYR A 25 -14.80 5.52 4.37
CA TYR A 25 -14.95 6.95 4.61
C TYR A 25 -15.30 7.27 6.07
N LEU A 26 -15.97 6.35 6.76
CA LEU A 26 -16.34 6.48 8.16
C LEU A 26 -15.16 6.23 9.11
N ALA A 27 -14.22 5.35 8.76
CA ALA A 27 -13.09 4.98 9.62
C ALA A 27 -12.33 6.17 10.22
N PRO A 28 -11.97 7.24 9.46
CA PRO A 28 -11.33 8.42 10.04
C PRO A 28 -12.27 9.34 10.84
N GLN A 29 -13.58 9.31 10.57
CA GLN A 29 -14.54 10.28 11.12
C GLN A 29 -15.33 9.76 12.33
N ARG A 30 -15.68 8.47 12.30
CA ARG A 30 -16.56 7.73 13.22
C ARG A 30 -16.11 6.28 13.29
N THR A 31 -14.90 6.06 13.83
CA THR A 31 -14.24 4.75 13.88
C THR A 31 -15.08 3.69 14.60
N ASP A 32 -15.83 4.08 15.64
CA ASP A 32 -16.77 3.23 16.37
C ASP A 32 -17.85 2.64 15.45
N MET A 33 -18.45 3.49 14.62
CA MET A 33 -19.50 3.11 13.69
C MET A 33 -18.93 2.30 12.51
N ALA A 34 -17.79 2.71 11.98
CA ALA A 34 -17.10 2.02 10.90
C ALA A 34 -16.72 0.59 11.31
N LYS A 35 -16.13 0.43 12.51
CA LYS A 35 -15.75 -0.87 13.06
C LYS A 35 -16.97 -1.75 13.27
N SER A 36 -18.04 -1.21 13.85
CA SER A 36 -19.29 -1.98 14.06
C SER A 36 -19.91 -2.48 12.74
N ALA A 37 -19.86 -1.67 11.69
CA ALA A 37 -20.36 -2.05 10.37
C ALA A 37 -19.46 -3.10 9.68
N TRP A 38 -18.14 -2.99 9.80
CA TRP A 38 -17.21 -4.02 9.34
C TRP A 38 -17.39 -5.34 10.11
N GLU A 39 -17.47 -5.31 11.44
CA GLU A 39 -17.68 -6.49 12.28
C GLU A 39 -18.98 -7.22 11.92
N MET A 40 -20.05 -6.47 11.61
CA MET A 40 -21.30 -7.04 11.11
C MET A 40 -21.09 -7.78 9.79
N ALA A 41 -20.42 -7.16 8.81
CA ALA A 41 -20.15 -7.79 7.53
C ALA A 41 -19.27 -9.03 7.67
N ALA A 42 -18.17 -8.92 8.42
CA ALA A 42 -17.26 -10.03 8.72
C ALA A 42 -17.97 -11.19 9.43
N THR A 43 -18.91 -10.91 10.34
CA THR A 43 -19.73 -11.94 10.98
C THR A 43 -20.66 -12.64 9.97
N LEU A 44 -21.33 -11.87 9.11
CA LEU A 44 -22.29 -12.41 8.14
C LEU A 44 -21.62 -13.23 7.04
N THR A 45 -20.37 -12.92 6.68
CA THR A 45 -19.58 -13.71 5.72
C THR A 45 -18.85 -14.88 6.36
N GLY A 46 -18.94 -15.05 7.68
CA GLY A 46 -18.24 -16.11 8.43
C GLY A 46 -16.75 -15.85 8.64
N LEU A 47 -16.26 -14.62 8.41
CA LEU A 47 -14.83 -14.29 8.47
C LEU A 47 -14.19 -14.51 9.86
N PHE A 48 -14.98 -14.35 10.93
CA PHE A 48 -14.53 -14.63 12.30
C PHE A 48 -14.69 -16.09 12.73
N GLY A 49 -15.28 -16.94 11.88
CA GLY A 49 -15.49 -18.35 12.16
C GLY A 49 -14.42 -19.25 11.52
N ASP A 50 -14.64 -20.57 11.64
CA ASP A 50 -13.80 -21.61 11.06
C ASP A 50 -14.39 -22.25 9.80
N GLY A 51 -15.70 -22.14 9.58
CA GLY A 51 -16.41 -22.65 8.39
C GLY A 51 -16.33 -21.77 7.13
N ASP A 52 -16.82 -22.28 6.01
CA ASP A 52 -16.69 -21.64 4.68
C ASP A 52 -17.15 -20.17 4.66
N LEU A 53 -16.41 -19.34 3.92
CA LEU A 53 -16.78 -17.95 3.70
C LEU A 53 -17.94 -17.87 2.69
N VAL A 54 -18.94 -17.03 2.99
CA VAL A 54 -20.18 -16.94 2.21
C VAL A 54 -20.26 -15.61 1.45
N GLY A 55 -20.67 -15.68 0.18
CA GLY A 55 -20.94 -14.52 -0.68
C GLY A 55 -19.70 -13.82 -1.23
N LEU A 56 -18.51 -14.32 -0.90
CA LEU A 56 -17.24 -13.76 -1.37
C LEU A 56 -16.87 -14.21 -2.80
N ASP A 57 -17.73 -15.00 -3.45
CA ASP A 57 -17.73 -15.19 -4.89
C ASP A 57 -18.08 -13.90 -5.63
N ASP A 58 -18.84 -12.98 -5.01
CA ASP A 58 -18.98 -11.62 -5.51
C ASP A 58 -17.68 -10.81 -5.30
N PRO A 59 -16.98 -10.43 -6.37
CA PRO A 59 -15.71 -9.72 -6.26
C PRO A 59 -15.85 -8.33 -5.63
N ASN A 60 -17.03 -7.70 -5.69
CA ASN A 60 -17.26 -6.42 -5.00
C ASN A 60 -17.25 -6.59 -3.49
N LEU A 61 -17.96 -7.61 -2.98
CA LEU A 61 -17.99 -7.91 -1.56
C LEU A 61 -16.61 -8.36 -1.08
N ALA A 62 -15.95 -9.26 -1.80
CA ALA A 62 -14.64 -9.79 -1.44
C ALA A 62 -13.56 -8.69 -1.36
N SER A 63 -13.41 -7.89 -2.42
CA SER A 63 -12.41 -6.80 -2.46
C SER A 63 -12.67 -5.72 -1.41
N LEU A 64 -13.95 -5.38 -1.16
CA LEU A 64 -14.32 -4.39 -0.17
C LEU A 64 -14.11 -4.90 1.27
N LEU A 65 -14.41 -6.17 1.54
CA LEU A 65 -14.17 -6.78 2.84
C LEU A 65 -12.68 -6.88 3.13
N ALA A 66 -11.86 -7.26 2.14
CA ALA A 66 -10.40 -7.29 2.26
C ALA A 66 -9.84 -5.90 2.58
N MET A 67 -10.27 -4.87 1.85
CA MET A 67 -9.87 -3.48 2.07
C MET A 67 -10.11 -3.04 3.53
N GLN A 68 -11.33 -3.26 4.03
CA GLN A 68 -11.72 -2.83 5.37
C GLN A 68 -11.03 -3.65 6.46
N THR A 69 -10.87 -4.96 6.24
CA THR A 69 -10.20 -5.86 7.19
C THR A 69 -8.77 -5.40 7.46
N GLY A 70 -8.03 -5.00 6.43
CA GLY A 70 -6.66 -4.48 6.58
C GLY A 70 -6.56 -3.22 7.46
N ASP A 71 -7.59 -2.38 7.51
CA ASP A 71 -7.59 -1.19 8.38
C ASP A 71 -8.05 -1.48 9.82
N PHE A 72 -8.66 -2.63 10.10
CA PHE A 72 -9.14 -2.96 11.44
C PHE A 72 -8.35 -4.05 12.17
N THR A 73 -7.65 -4.93 11.45
CA THR A 73 -6.94 -6.05 12.08
C THR A 73 -5.77 -6.56 11.22
N ASP A 74 -4.69 -6.99 11.87
CA ASP A 74 -3.59 -7.77 11.28
C ASP A 74 -3.61 -9.25 11.75
N GLY A 75 -4.72 -9.69 12.34
CA GLY A 75 -4.86 -11.03 12.91
C GLY A 75 -5.42 -12.07 11.93
N GLU A 76 -5.91 -13.18 12.50
CA GLU A 76 -6.43 -14.35 11.75
C GLU A 76 -7.47 -13.99 10.67
N ALA A 77 -8.34 -13.01 10.94
CA ALA A 77 -9.32 -12.56 9.95
C ALA A 77 -8.66 -11.97 8.68
N LYS A 78 -7.53 -11.25 8.81
CA LYS A 78 -6.77 -10.74 7.67
C LYS A 78 -6.10 -11.88 6.90
N THR A 79 -5.49 -12.84 7.60
CA THR A 79 -4.93 -14.04 6.96
C THR A 79 -5.98 -14.81 6.18
N ARG A 80 -7.13 -15.09 6.80
CA ARG A 80 -8.22 -15.89 6.23
C ARG A 80 -8.82 -15.27 4.97
N ILE A 81 -9.03 -13.95 4.94
CA ILE A 81 -9.55 -13.28 3.74
C ILE A 81 -8.53 -13.31 2.60
N TRP A 82 -7.23 -13.23 2.91
CA TRP A 82 -6.17 -13.30 1.90
C TRP A 82 -6.01 -14.70 1.31
N GLU A 83 -6.01 -15.73 2.16
CA GLU A 83 -6.01 -17.13 1.71
C GLU A 83 -7.21 -17.40 0.77
N TYR A 84 -8.40 -16.90 1.13
CA TYR A 84 -9.58 -17.03 0.26
C TYR A 84 -9.40 -16.31 -1.09
N LEU A 85 -8.89 -15.07 -1.10
CA LEU A 85 -8.66 -14.33 -2.34
C LEU A 85 -7.64 -15.03 -3.24
N ASP A 86 -6.56 -15.54 -2.67
CA ASP A 86 -5.53 -16.30 -3.40
C ASP A 86 -6.10 -17.60 -4.00
N GLU A 87 -7.01 -18.27 -3.30
CA GLU A 87 -7.62 -19.50 -3.79
C GLU A 87 -8.68 -19.28 -4.88
N THR A 88 -9.40 -18.16 -4.85
CA THR A 88 -10.67 -18.02 -5.59
C THR A 88 -10.70 -16.89 -6.62
N HIS A 89 -9.87 -15.86 -6.49
CA HIS A 89 -9.95 -14.64 -7.30
C HIS A 89 -8.82 -14.49 -8.32
N GLU A 90 -8.25 -15.62 -8.73
CA GLU A 90 -7.30 -15.72 -9.85
C GLU A 90 -6.07 -14.79 -9.66
N PRO A 91 -5.25 -14.99 -8.62
CA PRO A 91 -4.01 -14.24 -8.46
C PRO A 91 -3.05 -14.50 -9.63
N GLN A 92 -2.52 -13.43 -10.21
CA GLN A 92 -1.63 -13.48 -11.37
C GLN A 92 -0.44 -12.55 -11.18
N TRP A 93 0.74 -13.06 -11.54
CA TRP A 93 1.98 -12.29 -11.64
C TRP A 93 2.37 -12.14 -13.10
N ASP A 94 2.38 -10.91 -13.58
CA ASP A 94 3.08 -10.55 -14.81
C ASP A 94 4.55 -10.29 -14.45
N ASN A 95 5.40 -11.28 -14.73
CA ASN A 95 6.83 -11.20 -14.40
C ASN A 95 7.61 -10.27 -15.31
N ASP A 96 7.08 -9.92 -16.49
CA ASP A 96 7.71 -8.96 -17.39
C ASP A 96 7.38 -7.53 -16.93
N LEU A 97 6.15 -7.28 -16.50
CA LEU A 97 5.74 -5.98 -15.96
C LEU A 97 6.08 -5.80 -14.48
N GLY A 98 6.34 -6.87 -13.73
CA GLY A 98 6.54 -6.82 -12.29
C GLY A 98 5.25 -6.58 -11.50
N GLU A 99 4.10 -6.89 -12.09
CA GLU A 99 2.79 -6.53 -11.56
C GLU A 99 2.05 -7.74 -11.02
N PHE A 100 1.44 -7.57 -9.85
CA PHE A 100 0.50 -8.52 -9.28
C PHE A 100 -0.93 -8.02 -9.43
N THR A 101 -1.84 -8.89 -9.87
CA THR A 101 -3.27 -8.59 -9.95
C THR A 101 -4.12 -9.82 -9.63
N PHE A 102 -5.33 -9.60 -9.13
CA PHE A 102 -6.41 -10.57 -9.10
C PHE A 102 -7.30 -10.40 -10.33
N GLY A 103 -7.68 -11.52 -10.96
CA GLY A 103 -8.56 -11.55 -12.12
C GLY A 103 -10.05 -11.33 -11.80
N PHE A 104 -10.49 -11.72 -10.59
CA PHE A 104 -11.87 -11.58 -10.10
C PHE A 104 -12.94 -12.16 -11.05
N GLY A 105 -12.58 -13.13 -11.92
CA GLY A 105 -13.51 -13.80 -12.84
C GLY A 105 -14.07 -12.90 -13.95
N LEU A 106 -13.48 -11.73 -14.19
CA LEU A 106 -14.00 -10.75 -15.16
C LEU A 106 -13.60 -11.06 -16.61
N GLY A 107 -12.60 -11.92 -16.83
CA GLY A 107 -12.10 -12.25 -18.16
C GLY A 107 -11.48 -11.06 -18.90
N GLU A 108 -11.02 -10.05 -18.17
CA GLU A 108 -10.40 -8.84 -18.73
C GLU A 108 -8.85 -8.99 -18.75
N PRO A 109 -8.14 -8.50 -19.79
CA PRO A 109 -6.69 -8.62 -19.89
C PRO A 109 -5.92 -7.76 -18.87
N HIS A 110 -6.56 -6.70 -18.36
CA HIS A 110 -6.05 -5.83 -17.32
C HIS A 110 -7.17 -5.64 -16.29
N PRO A 111 -7.31 -6.53 -15.30
CA PRO A 111 -8.46 -6.57 -14.42
C PRO A 111 -8.68 -5.23 -13.71
N ARG A 112 -9.94 -4.77 -13.65
CA ARG A 112 -10.34 -3.41 -13.23
C ARG A 112 -9.59 -2.88 -12.01
N GLY A 113 -9.08 -1.67 -12.16
CA GLY A 113 -8.30 -0.98 -11.13
C GLY A 113 -9.02 -0.82 -9.79
N GLN A 114 -10.36 -0.70 -9.73
CA GLN A 114 -11.05 -0.52 -8.45
C GLN A 114 -11.00 -1.74 -7.53
N LEU A 115 -11.21 -2.96 -8.06
CA LEU A 115 -11.22 -4.18 -7.24
C LEU A 115 -9.81 -4.49 -6.72
N ASN A 116 -8.84 -4.44 -7.64
CA ASN A 116 -7.43 -4.59 -7.28
C ASN A 116 -6.96 -3.48 -6.33
N ALA A 117 -7.34 -2.22 -6.53
CA ALA A 117 -6.99 -1.14 -5.60
C ALA A 117 -7.57 -1.35 -4.20
N ARG A 118 -8.83 -1.83 -4.08
CA ARG A 118 -9.44 -2.15 -2.79
C ARG A 118 -8.69 -3.29 -2.10
N ALA A 119 -8.46 -4.40 -2.81
CA ALA A 119 -7.70 -5.52 -2.28
C ALA A 119 -6.29 -5.07 -1.84
N MET A 120 -5.53 -4.44 -2.74
CA MET A 120 -4.16 -4.01 -2.44
C MET A 120 -4.11 -2.97 -1.31
N ALA A 121 -5.11 -2.09 -1.18
CA ALA A 121 -5.22 -1.22 -0.01
C ALA A 121 -5.34 -2.04 1.28
N GLY A 122 -6.19 -3.06 1.32
CA GLY A 122 -6.29 -3.98 2.47
C GLY A 122 -5.01 -4.77 2.75
N TRP A 123 -4.23 -5.08 1.72
CA TRP A 123 -2.96 -5.81 1.85
C TRP A 123 -1.91 -4.94 2.56
N VAL A 124 -1.72 -3.71 2.07
CA VAL A 124 -0.69 -2.78 2.58
C VAL A 124 -1.10 -2.06 3.87
N CYS A 125 -2.39 -1.90 4.14
CA CYS A 125 -2.86 -1.28 5.36
C CYS A 125 -2.53 -2.14 6.58
N THR A 126 -2.12 -1.45 7.65
CA THR A 126 -2.11 -1.97 9.03
C THR A 126 -3.28 -1.34 9.80
N PRO A 127 -3.67 -1.87 10.97
CA PRO A 127 -4.76 -1.31 11.76
C PRO A 127 -4.63 0.19 11.97
N GLY A 128 -5.67 0.92 11.55
CA GLY A 128 -5.78 2.38 11.61
C GLY A 128 -4.91 3.14 10.61
N ALA A 129 -4.27 2.47 9.64
CA ALA A 129 -3.44 3.13 8.63
C ALA A 129 -4.21 4.19 7.85
N TRP A 130 -5.45 3.89 7.44
CA TRP A 130 -6.27 4.84 6.72
C TRP A 130 -6.67 6.03 7.60
N SER A 131 -7.07 5.77 8.84
CA SER A 131 -7.43 6.81 9.80
C SER A 131 -6.27 7.76 10.12
N ARG A 132 -5.04 7.23 10.27
CA ARG A 132 -3.84 8.04 10.56
C ARG A 132 -3.56 9.09 9.49
N ILE A 133 -3.86 8.82 8.22
CA ILE A 133 -3.63 9.81 7.14
C ILE A 133 -4.40 11.11 7.40
N PHE A 134 -5.58 11.04 8.01
CA PHE A 134 -6.43 12.20 8.30
C PHE A 134 -6.22 12.76 9.70
N ASN A 135 -6.00 11.89 10.69
CA ASN A 135 -6.01 12.26 12.10
C ASN A 135 -4.62 12.45 12.72
N ASP A 136 -3.58 11.90 12.10
CA ASP A 136 -2.17 12.02 12.53
C ASP A 136 -1.23 12.05 11.31
N PRO A 137 -1.40 13.03 10.39
CA PRO A 137 -0.59 13.07 9.18
C PRO A 137 0.87 13.39 9.50
N ASN A 138 1.80 12.57 8.96
CA ASN A 138 3.21 12.94 8.92
C ASN A 138 3.41 14.10 7.92
N LEU A 139 3.32 15.34 8.41
CA LEU A 139 3.57 16.56 7.62
C LEU A 139 5.05 16.91 7.54
N GLY A 140 5.85 16.53 8.54
CA GLY A 140 7.29 16.78 8.56
C GLY A 140 8.04 16.10 7.41
N LYS A 141 7.47 15.06 6.80
CA LYS A 141 8.01 14.43 5.58
C LYS A 141 8.21 15.41 4.41
N PHE A 142 7.48 16.53 4.37
CA PHE A 142 7.62 17.55 3.32
C PHE A 142 8.81 18.50 3.55
N ASP A 143 9.36 18.51 4.76
CA ASP A 143 10.55 19.30 5.12
C ASP A 143 11.85 18.46 5.03
N GLY A 144 11.72 17.14 4.82
CA GLY A 144 12.84 16.23 4.70
C GLY A 144 13.41 16.14 3.29
N PRO A 145 14.55 15.44 3.11
CA PRO A 145 15.13 15.21 1.80
C PRO A 145 14.16 14.51 0.84
N THR A 146 14.18 14.93 -0.42
CA THR A 146 13.37 14.37 -1.50
C THR A 146 14.24 13.55 -2.44
N VAL A 147 13.81 12.32 -2.74
CA VAL A 147 14.45 11.43 -3.74
C VAL A 147 13.66 11.51 -5.04
N SER A 148 14.34 11.76 -6.15
CA SER A 148 13.74 11.92 -7.47
C SER A 148 14.66 11.35 -8.57
N GLY A 149 14.21 11.38 -9.83
CA GLY A 149 15.03 10.98 -10.97
C GLY A 149 15.22 9.46 -11.16
N LEU A 150 14.46 8.63 -10.45
CA LEU A 150 14.50 7.18 -10.57
C LEU A 150 14.07 6.71 -11.97
N ASP A 151 14.69 5.64 -12.51
CA ASP A 151 14.32 4.98 -13.77
C ASP A 151 13.02 4.16 -13.63
N PHE A 152 11.91 4.84 -13.33
CA PHE A 152 10.58 4.21 -13.23
C PHE A 152 9.96 4.01 -14.63
N PRO A 153 9.30 2.88 -14.94
CA PRO A 153 8.89 1.80 -14.02
C PRO A 153 9.94 0.69 -13.83
N ARG A 154 11.08 0.74 -14.52
CA ARG A 154 12.11 -0.31 -14.45
C ARG A 154 12.70 -0.49 -13.06
N VAL A 155 12.77 0.58 -12.28
CA VAL A 155 13.21 0.59 -10.90
C VAL A 155 12.18 1.33 -10.05
N ALA A 156 11.86 0.78 -8.89
CA ALA A 156 11.07 1.41 -7.83
C ALA A 156 11.94 1.60 -6.58
N MET A 157 11.49 2.43 -5.63
CA MET A 157 12.08 2.45 -4.29
C MET A 157 11.24 1.55 -3.38
N SER A 158 11.82 0.49 -2.84
CA SER A 158 11.20 -0.26 -1.73
C SER A 158 11.35 0.50 -0.41
N GLU A 159 12.32 1.43 -0.32
CA GLU A 159 12.49 2.34 0.80
C GLU A 159 13.01 3.70 0.34
N ALA A 160 12.40 4.78 0.84
CA ALA A 160 12.85 6.15 0.68
C ALA A 160 12.29 6.97 1.86
N TRP A 161 12.98 6.90 2.99
CA TRP A 161 12.49 7.47 4.25
C TRP A 161 13.60 8.22 5.00
N TRP A 162 13.27 9.42 5.45
CA TRP A 162 14.09 10.25 6.32
C TRP A 162 13.65 10.11 7.79
N ASP A 163 14.56 9.68 8.66
CA ASP A 163 14.29 9.51 10.09
C ASP A 163 14.56 10.77 10.94
N GLY A 164 15.08 11.83 10.32
CA GLY A 164 15.53 13.06 11.00
C GLY A 164 17.04 13.26 10.97
N ALA A 165 17.82 12.23 10.67
CA ALA A 165 19.29 12.28 10.59
C ALA A 165 19.87 11.41 9.45
N VAL A 166 19.17 10.34 9.07
CA VAL A 166 19.57 9.36 8.05
C VAL A 166 18.48 9.25 6.99
N LEU A 167 18.89 9.29 5.72
CA LEU A 167 18.03 8.97 4.59
C LEU A 167 18.25 7.50 4.23
N HIS A 168 17.24 6.67 4.49
CA HIS A 168 17.21 5.26 4.15
C HIS A 168 16.71 5.06 2.73
N LEU A 169 17.45 4.26 1.96
CA LEU A 169 17.20 4.04 0.53
C LEU A 169 17.33 2.54 0.21
N ALA A 170 16.38 2.02 -0.58
CA ALA A 170 16.49 0.70 -1.19
C ALA A 170 15.83 0.70 -2.57
N ALA A 171 16.62 0.40 -3.61
CA ALA A 171 16.14 0.31 -4.98
C ALA A 171 15.69 -1.13 -5.30
N HIS A 172 14.51 -1.26 -5.90
CA HIS A 172 13.88 -2.53 -6.21
C HIS A 172 13.63 -2.66 -7.71
N ALA A 173 13.94 -3.84 -8.25
CA ALA A 173 13.78 -4.17 -9.66
C ALA A 173 12.30 -4.31 -10.05
N GLN A 174 11.91 -3.83 -11.23
CA GLN A 174 10.63 -4.19 -11.84
C GLN A 174 10.54 -5.69 -12.07
N ASN A 175 11.60 -6.27 -12.65
CA ASN A 175 11.69 -7.68 -12.99
C ASN A 175 13.14 -8.16 -12.96
N SER A 176 13.34 -9.45 -13.21
CA SER A 176 14.68 -10.07 -13.16
C SER A 176 15.71 -9.49 -14.14
N SER A 177 15.29 -8.81 -15.22
CA SER A 177 16.20 -8.26 -16.24
C SER A 177 17.00 -7.04 -15.77
N VAL A 178 16.54 -6.38 -14.70
CA VAL A 178 17.15 -5.17 -14.14
C VAL A 178 17.74 -5.39 -12.74
N THR A 179 17.61 -6.59 -12.17
CA THR A 179 18.23 -6.95 -10.90
C THR A 179 19.76 -6.84 -10.99
N ASN A 180 20.40 -6.34 -9.93
CA ASN A 180 21.85 -6.08 -9.85
C ASN A 180 22.40 -5.07 -10.88
N THR A 181 21.54 -4.33 -11.57
CA THR A 181 21.97 -3.17 -12.37
C THR A 181 22.20 -1.95 -11.47
N GLN A 182 22.82 -0.90 -12.01
CA GLN A 182 22.96 0.38 -11.31
C GLN A 182 21.83 1.33 -11.73
N THR A 183 21.32 2.10 -10.77
CA THR A 183 20.43 3.22 -11.01
C THR A 183 20.98 4.48 -10.36
N SER A 184 20.77 5.61 -11.01
CA SER A 184 21.05 6.92 -10.45
C SER A 184 19.79 7.50 -9.82
N VAL A 185 19.92 8.18 -8.68
CA VAL A 185 18.85 8.97 -8.06
C VAL A 185 19.37 10.34 -7.67
N HIS A 186 18.48 11.32 -7.72
CA HIS A 186 18.74 12.69 -7.30
C HIS A 186 18.15 12.94 -5.92
N VAL A 187 18.95 13.43 -4.99
CA VAL A 187 18.53 13.79 -3.63
C VAL A 187 18.62 15.31 -3.48
N GLU A 188 17.56 15.93 -2.97
CA GLU A 188 17.50 17.36 -2.66
C GLU A 188 17.00 17.57 -1.23
N GLY A 189 17.22 18.77 -0.68
CA GLY A 189 16.72 19.14 0.65
C GLY A 189 17.55 18.58 1.81
N LEU A 190 18.82 18.25 1.59
CA LEU A 190 19.73 17.88 2.67
C LEU A 190 20.03 19.10 3.56
N PRO A 191 20.12 18.93 4.90
CA PRO A 191 20.25 20.04 5.85
C PRO A 191 21.61 20.77 5.83
N SER A 192 22.64 20.20 5.21
CA SER A 192 23.97 20.81 5.04
C SER A 192 24.69 20.26 3.81
N ASP A 193 25.73 20.95 3.36
CA ASP A 193 26.61 20.49 2.27
C ASP A 193 27.78 19.63 2.76
N ASP A 194 28.06 19.65 4.06
CA ASP A 194 29.29 19.09 4.61
C ASP A 194 29.11 17.71 5.25
N GLY A 195 30.08 16.84 5.00
CA GLY A 195 30.32 15.63 5.80
C GLY A 195 29.45 14.42 5.45
N TRP A 196 28.86 14.33 4.26
CA TRP A 196 27.97 13.20 3.93
C TRP A 196 28.72 11.95 3.47
N GLY A 197 28.18 10.79 3.84
CA GLY A 197 28.61 9.48 3.38
C GLY A 197 27.42 8.58 3.07
N LEU A 198 27.56 7.79 2.00
CA LEU A 198 26.64 6.73 1.64
C LEU A 198 27.18 5.41 2.16
N VAL A 199 26.51 4.85 3.15
CA VAL A 199 26.77 3.49 3.65
C VAL A 199 26.07 2.50 2.73
N GLN A 200 26.84 1.56 2.20
CA GLN A 200 26.37 0.49 1.33
C GLN A 200 25.87 -0.70 2.17
N PRO A 201 25.04 -1.59 1.59
CA PRO A 201 24.57 -2.80 2.26
C PRO A 201 25.70 -3.71 2.80
N THR A 202 26.88 -3.64 2.16
CA THR A 202 28.09 -4.39 2.55
C THR A 202 28.87 -3.77 3.71
N GLY A 203 28.42 -2.62 4.23
CA GLY A 203 29.07 -1.84 5.29
C GLY A 203 30.14 -0.86 4.81
N GLY A 204 30.48 -0.86 3.52
CA GLY A 204 31.38 0.13 2.94
C GLY A 204 30.76 1.53 2.97
N THR A 205 31.56 2.56 3.23
CA THR A 205 31.09 3.96 3.20
C THR A 205 31.82 4.74 2.13
N THR A 206 31.06 5.42 1.26
CA THR A 206 31.61 6.28 0.21
C THR A 206 31.26 7.74 0.51
N PRO A 207 32.25 8.66 0.57
CA PRO A 207 31.97 10.09 0.73
C PRO A 207 31.10 10.62 -0.41
N ILE A 208 30.10 11.43 -0.08
CA ILE A 208 29.17 12.04 -1.03
C ILE A 208 29.38 13.55 -1.02
N ALA A 209 29.66 14.11 -2.20
CA ALA A 209 29.68 15.55 -2.37
C ALA A 209 28.24 16.06 -2.44
N VAL A 210 27.90 17.01 -1.55
CA VAL A 210 26.62 17.71 -1.55
C VAL A 210 26.88 19.16 -1.91
N SER A 211 26.01 19.73 -2.75
CA SER A 211 26.07 21.14 -3.12
C SER A 211 24.66 21.71 -3.10
N ALA A 212 24.46 22.80 -2.37
CA ALA A 212 23.16 23.44 -2.20
C ALA A 212 22.08 22.45 -1.71
N GLY A 213 22.45 21.56 -0.77
CA GLY A 213 21.58 20.54 -0.21
C GLY A 213 21.20 19.43 -1.19
N ALA A 214 21.89 19.30 -2.33
CA ALA A 214 21.60 18.31 -3.35
C ALA A 214 22.79 17.42 -3.71
N SER A 215 22.51 16.19 -4.13
CA SER A 215 23.51 15.23 -4.61
C SER A 215 22.91 14.17 -5.52
N GLN A 216 23.78 13.54 -6.31
CA GLN A 216 23.44 12.38 -7.14
C GLN A 216 24.04 11.12 -6.51
N LEU A 217 23.22 10.09 -6.34
CA LEU A 217 23.62 8.81 -5.75
C LEU A 217 23.48 7.68 -6.77
N GLU A 218 24.43 6.75 -6.74
CA GLU A 218 24.34 5.49 -7.48
C GLU A 218 23.99 4.36 -6.52
N LEU A 219 22.90 3.65 -6.83
CA LEU A 219 22.38 2.52 -6.06
C LEU A 219 22.42 1.25 -6.92
N VAL A 220 22.65 0.10 -6.29
CA VAL A 220 22.44 -1.21 -6.92
C VAL A 220 20.97 -1.59 -6.77
N VAL A 221 20.38 -2.09 -7.84
CA VAL A 221 18.98 -2.53 -7.90
C VAL A 221 18.88 -3.97 -7.40
N ASP A 222 19.08 -4.17 -6.10
CA ASP A 222 19.09 -5.47 -5.42
C ASP A 222 18.24 -5.52 -4.13
N GLY A 223 17.53 -4.43 -3.81
CA GLY A 223 16.79 -4.28 -2.55
C GLY A 223 17.69 -4.08 -1.33
N GLY A 224 19.00 -3.90 -1.52
CA GLY A 224 19.94 -3.64 -0.45
C GLY A 224 19.66 -2.31 0.25
N HIS A 225 19.88 -2.29 1.56
CA HIS A 225 19.69 -1.12 2.41
C HIS A 225 20.90 -0.18 2.34
N TYR A 226 20.67 1.06 1.92
CA TYR A 226 21.64 2.14 1.92
C TYR A 226 21.24 3.20 2.95
N GLU A 227 22.25 3.81 3.57
CA GLU A 227 22.07 4.95 4.47
C GLU A 227 22.90 6.14 3.98
N LEU A 228 22.24 7.26 3.65
CA LEU A 228 22.90 8.54 3.46
C LEU A 228 22.85 9.31 4.79
N ARG A 229 24.02 9.56 5.39
CA ARG A 229 24.16 10.23 6.70
C ARG A 229 25.42 11.08 6.79
N GLN A 230 25.46 12.01 7.74
CA GLN A 230 26.68 12.76 8.06
C GLN A 230 27.69 11.88 8.81
N LEU A 231 28.99 12.07 8.53
CA LEU A 231 30.15 11.35 9.04
C LEU A 231 30.87 12.09 10.17
#